data_AF-A0A842YAE7-F1
#
_entry.id   AF-A0A842YAE7-F1
#
_cell.length_a   1.000
_cell.length_b   1.000
_cell.length_c   1.000
_cell.angle_alpha   90.00
_cell.angle_beta   90.00
_cell.angle_gamma   90.00
#
_symmetry.space_group_name_H-M   'P 1'
#
loop_
_entity.id
_entity.type
_entity.pdbx_description
1 polymer ?
#
loop_
_entity_poly.entity_id
_entity_poly.type
_entity_poly.pdbx_seq_one_letter_code
_entity_poly.pdbx_strand_id
1 'polypeptide(L)' 'MSEDIIRLKVAAAMPKDQGRNIIRLNSDVRSHLGIRSGDFVLLKGTKETVAICWPSMKEDEVLDMIRMD' A
#
# COMPACT_ATOMS: atom_id res chain seq x y z
N MET A 1 -8.65 3.36 -20.77
CA MET A 1 -7.85 2.66 -19.76
C MET A 1 -8.42 3.09 -18.43
N SER A 2 -9.16 2.21 -17.76
CA SER A 2 -9.71 2.49 -16.43
C SER A 2 -8.55 2.46 -15.44
N GLU A 3 -8.23 3.60 -14.84
CA GLU A 3 -7.36 3.63 -13.67
C GLU A 3 -8.21 3.21 -12.47
N ASP A 4 -7.99 2.00 -11.95
CA ASP A 4 -8.64 1.56 -10.72
C ASP A 4 -8.00 2.29 -9.54
N ILE A 5 -8.75 3.25 -8.98
CA ILE A 5 -8.29 4.12 -7.88
C ILE A 5 -9.04 3.72 -6.62
N ILE A 6 -8.31 3.30 -5.59
CA ILE A 6 -8.85 2.98 -4.27
C ILE A 6 -8.36 4.03 -3.27
N ARG A 7 -9.25 4.49 -2.40
CA ARG A 7 -8.92 5.38 -1.28
C ARG A 7 -8.82 4.56 0.00
N LEU A 8 -7.67 4.62 0.65
CA LEU A 8 -7.37 3.91 1.89
C LEU A 8 -6.86 4.88 2.95
N LYS A 9 -6.99 4.50 4.22
CA LYS A 9 -6.42 5.28 5.32
C LYS A 9 -4.92 5.05 5.41
N VAL A 10 -4.16 6.10 5.70
CA VAL A 10 -2.72 6.01 5.89
C VAL A 10 -2.41 5.87 7.37
N ALA A 11 -1.64 4.85 7.73
CA ALA A 11 -1.04 4.69 9.05
C ALA A 11 0.49 4.73 8.96
N ALA A 12 1.09 5.08 10.09
CA ALA A 12 2.54 5.14 10.22
C ALA A 12 3.18 3.76 9.97
N ALA A 13 4.29 3.78 9.24
CA ALA A 13 5.17 2.63 9.11
C ALA A 13 5.68 2.16 10.47
N MET A 14 6.00 0.87 10.53
CA MET A 14 6.70 0.32 11.67
C MET A 14 8.18 0.76 11.66
N PRO A 15 8.84 0.87 12.82
CA PRO A 15 10.25 1.25 12.88
C PRO A 15 11.19 0.39 12.02
N LYS A 16 10.82 -0.88 11.78
CA LYS A 16 11.56 -1.83 10.93
C LYS A 16 11.43 -1.59 9.43
N ASP A 17 10.41 -0.83 9.02
CA ASP A 17 10.05 -0.59 7.61
C ASP A 17 10.45 0.83 7.16
N GLN A 18 10.87 1.70 8.09
CA GLN A 18 11.32 3.07 7.79
C GLN A 18 12.51 3.09 6.81
N GLY A 19 12.44 4.01 5.83
CA GLY A 19 13.52 4.25 4.87
C GLY A 19 13.65 3.18 3.77
N ARG A 20 12.68 2.26 3.68
CA ARG A 20 12.67 1.22 2.64
C ARG A 20 11.75 1.56 1.46
N ASN A 21 11.01 2.68 1.53
CA ASN A 21 10.05 3.10 0.49
C ASN A 21 9.05 1.98 0.16
N ILE A 22 8.59 1.27 1.18
CA ILE A 22 7.65 0.16 1.04
C ILE A 22 6.27 0.58 1.54
N ILE A 23 5.24 0.10 0.84
CA ILE A 23 3.86 0.23 1.26
C ILE A 23 3.28 -1.14 1.53
N ARG A 24 2.66 -1.31 2.69
CA ARG A 24 1.93 -2.54 3.01
C ARG A 24 0.46 -2.40 2.62
N LEU A 25 0.01 -3.30 1.75
CA LEU A 25 -1.38 -3.38 1.27
C LEU A 25 -2.00 -4.71 1.69
N ASN A 26 -3.29 -4.75 2.00
CA ASN A 26 -4.01 -6.00 2.27
C ASN A 26 -4.21 -6.82 0.98
N SER A 27 -4.56 -8.10 1.13
CA SER A 27 -4.79 -9.00 -0.01
C SER A 27 -5.97 -8.57 -0.87
N ASP A 28 -7.03 -8.04 -0.26
CA ASP A 28 -8.23 -7.58 -0.98
C ASP A 28 -7.92 -6.42 -1.92
N VAL A 29 -7.24 -5.37 -1.45
CA VAL A 29 -6.83 -4.23 -2.30
C VAL A 29 -5.88 -4.69 -3.40
N ARG A 30 -4.91 -5.55 -3.09
CA ARG A 30 -3.99 -6.07 -4.11
C ARG A 30 -4.72 -6.87 -5.18
N SER A 31 -5.69 -7.70 -4.78
CA SER A 31 -6.50 -8.48 -5.72
C SER A 31 -7.41 -7.58 -6.55
N HIS A 32 -7.96 -6.52 -5.97
CA HIS A 32 -8.81 -5.56 -6.68
C HIS A 32 -8.02 -4.76 -7.71
N LEU A 33 -6.80 -4.34 -7.37
CA LEU A 33 -5.89 -3.62 -8.26
C LEU A 33 -5.10 -4.55 -9.21
N GLY A 34 -5.17 -5.88 -9.01
CA GLY A 34 -4.42 -6.86 -9.80
C GLY A 34 -2.90 -6.80 -9.63
N ILE A 35 -2.41 -6.23 -8.53
CA ILE A 35 -0.96 -6.03 -8.27
C ILE A 35 -0.36 -7.13 -7.40
N ARG A 36 0.94 -7.37 -7.57
CA ARG A 36 1.71 -8.39 -6.83
C ARG A 36 2.70 -7.75 -5.86
N SER A 37 3.22 -8.57 -4.96
CA SER A 37 4.31 -8.15 -4.07
C SER A 37 5.57 -7.88 -4.91
N GLY A 38 6.17 -6.71 -4.71
CA GLY A 38 7.31 -6.22 -5.49
C GLY A 38 6.95 -5.27 -6.62
N ASP A 39 5.67 -5.13 -6.97
CA ASP A 39 5.24 -4.15 -7.96
C ASP A 39 5.30 -2.72 -7.40
N PHE A 40 5.50 -1.75 -8.28
CA PHE A 40 5.47 -0.34 -7.92
C PHE A 40 4.05 0.21 -8.01
N VAL A 41 3.64 0.95 -7.00
CA VAL A 41 2.34 1.62 -6.97
C VAL A 41 2.54 3.13 -6.87
N LEU A 42 1.72 3.87 -7.62
CA LEU A 42 1.65 5.32 -7.54
C LEU A 42 0.67 5.71 -6.44
N LEU A 43 1.15 6.47 -5.47
CA LEU A 43 0.36 7.00 -4.37
C LEU A 43 0.06 8.48 -4.66
N LYS A 44 -1.23 8.81 -4.68
CA LYS A 44 -1.72 10.17 -4.86
C LYS A 44 -2.31 10.68 -3.54
N GLY A 45 -1.55 11.51 -2.83
CA GLY A 45 -2.00 12.23 -1.65
C GLY A 45 -1.88 13.75 -1.86
N THR A 46 -1.37 14.46 -0.86
CA THR A 46 -0.97 15.87 -1.01
C THR A 46 0.19 16.03 -2.00
N LYS A 47 1.03 15.00 -2.09
CA LYS A 47 2.10 14.86 -3.08
C LYS A 47 1.96 13.50 -3.74
N GLU A 48 2.48 13.39 -4.95
CA GLU A 48 2.61 12.10 -5.63
C GLU A 48 3.92 11.44 -5.25
N THR A 49 3.86 10.16 -4.92
CA THR A 49 5.05 9.36 -4.61
C THR A 49 4.87 7.93 -5.11
N VAL A 50 5.98 7.21 -5.26
CA VAL A 50 5.99 5.81 -5.69
C VAL A 50 6.56 4.97 -4.55
N ALA A 51 5.92 3.84 -4.29
CA ALA A 51 6.37 2.88 -3.28
C ALA A 51 6.28 1.45 -3.82
N ILE A 52 7.04 0.55 -3.19
CA ILE A 52 7.03 -0.88 -3.52
C ILE A 52 5.93 -1.56 -2.71
N CYS A 53 5.03 -2.27 -3.40
CA CYS A 53 3.95 -3.03 -2.78
C CYS A 53 4.50 -4.23 -2.01
N TRP A 54 4.18 -4.30 -0.72
CA TRP A 54 4.49 -5.42 0.15
C TRP A 54 3.21 -5.97 0.80
N PRO A 55 3.16 -7.27 1.13
CA PRO A 55 2.02 -7.82 1.84
C PRO A 55 1.86 -7.22 3.24
N SER A 56 0.60 -6.90 3.57
CA SER A 56 0.19 -6.58 4.94
C SER A 56 0.30 -7.79 5.87
N MET A 57 0.28 -7.55 7.17
CA MET A 57 0.27 -8.60 8.20
C MET A 57 -1.14 -9.12 8.40
N LYS A 58 -1.27 -10.32 8.99
CA LYS A 58 -2.57 -10.96 9.22
C LYS A 58 -3.53 -10.06 10.03
N GLU A 59 -3.00 -9.26 10.96
CA GLU A 59 -3.84 -8.35 11.76
C GLU A 59 -4.40 -7.17 10.95
N ASP A 60 -3.67 -6.74 9.92
CA ASP A 60 -3.99 -5.57 9.09
C ASP A 60 -4.68 -5.98 7.77
N GLU A 61 -4.92 -7.27 7.51
CA GLU A 61 -5.57 -7.72 6.26
C GLU A 61 -7.03 -7.27 6.16
N VAL A 62 -7.72 -7.20 7.29
CA VAL A 62 -9.15 -6.88 7.37
C VAL A 62 -9.42 -5.37 7.43
N LEU A 63 -8.36 -4.55 7.46
CA LEU A 63 -8.46 -3.11 7.60
C LEU A 63 -8.26 -2.42 6.24
N ASP A 64 -9.10 -1.42 5.95
CA ASP A 64 -8.95 -0.53 4.79
C ASP A 64 -7.86 0.53 5.02
N MET A 65 -6.64 0.04 5.26
CA MET A 65 -5.51 0.86 5.69
C MET A 65 -4.22 0.42 5.02
N ILE A 66 -3.36 1.40 4.76
CA ILE A 66 -2.01 1.22 4.27
C ILE A 66 -1.01 1.66 5.34
N ARG A 67 0.13 0.98 5.43
CA ARG A 67 1.26 1.48 6.20
C ARG A 67 2.33 1.99 5.25
N MET A 68 2.75 3.22 5.46
CA MET A 68 3.84 3.86 4.72
C MET A 68 4.69 4.69 5.68
N ASP A 69 5.99 4.80 5.38
CA ASP A 69 6.91 5.71 6.07
C ASP A 69 6.82 7.15 5.53
#